data_AF-A0A7C5Q7C7-F1
#
_entry.id   AF-A0A7C5Q7C7-F1
#
_cell.length_a   1.000
_cell.length_b   1.000
_cell.length_c   1.000
_cell.angle_alpha   90.00
_cell.angle_beta   90.00
_cell.angle_gamma   90.00
#
_symmetry.space_group_name_H-M   'P 1'
#
loop_
_entity.id
_entity.type
_entity.pdbx_description
1 polymer ?
#
loop_
_entity_poly.entity_id
_entity_poly.type
_entity_poly.pdbx_seq_one_letter_code
_entity_poly.pdbx_strand_id
1 'polypeptide(L)'
;MEAPTTDLPSQPTVAIEEELRKSYLDYAMSVIVGRALPDVRDGLKPVHRRTLFAMRELNNFHNRPYLKSARIVGDVIGKYHPHGDSAAYDTLVRMAQDFSMRYPLVDGQGNFGSIDGDA
;
A
#
# COMPACT_ATOMS: atom_id res chain seq x y z
N MET A 1 22.36 58.21 -10.26
CA MET A 1 22.10 57.10 -9.32
C MET A 1 21.29 56.08 -10.08
N GLU A 2 21.95 55.07 -10.65
CA GLU A 2 21.28 53.95 -11.33
C GLU A 2 20.71 53.02 -10.24
N ALA A 3 19.44 52.64 -10.36
CA ALA A 3 18.78 51.78 -9.38
C ALA A 3 19.35 50.35 -9.48
N PRO A 4 19.49 49.62 -8.36
CA PRO A 4 20.03 48.26 -8.39
C PRO A 4 19.00 47.34 -9.07
N THR A 5 19.39 46.70 -10.17
CA THR A 5 18.64 45.62 -10.78
C THR A 5 18.63 44.43 -9.82
N THR A 6 17.49 44.20 -9.16
CA THR A 6 17.25 42.99 -8.39
C THR A 6 17.23 41.81 -9.34
N ASP A 7 18.33 41.06 -9.39
CA ASP A 7 18.44 39.81 -10.13
C ASP A 7 17.58 38.77 -9.40
N LEU A 8 16.28 38.74 -9.74
CA LEU A 8 15.35 37.74 -9.23
C LEU A 8 15.80 36.38 -9.78
N PRO A 9 15.92 35.34 -8.95
CA PRO A 9 16.39 34.04 -9.41
C PRO A 9 15.48 33.53 -10.53
N SER A 10 16.08 33.17 -11.67
CA SER A 10 15.33 32.64 -12.81
C SER A 10 14.59 31.38 -12.38
N GLN A 11 13.27 31.44 -12.33
CA GLN A 11 12.45 30.25 -12.13
C GLN A 11 12.73 29.29 -13.30
N PRO A 12 13.04 28.01 -13.03
CA PRO A 12 13.25 27.05 -14.11
C PRO A 12 11.97 26.97 -14.95
N THR A 13 12.08 27.32 -16.22
CA THR A 13 10.97 27.18 -17.17
C THR A 13 10.92 25.74 -17.64
N VAL A 14 9.79 25.07 -17.44
CA VAL A 14 9.58 23.67 -17.84
C VAL A 14 8.54 23.64 -18.96
N ALA A 15 8.85 22.93 -20.05
CA ALA A 15 7.89 22.72 -21.13
C ALA A 15 6.77 21.78 -20.67
N ILE A 16 5.52 22.20 -20.83
CA ILE A 16 4.34 21.44 -20.37
C ILE A 16 4.30 20.04 -21.01
N GLU A 17 4.63 19.92 -22.29
CA GLU A 17 4.65 18.65 -23.01
C GLU A 17 5.62 17.64 -22.38
N GLU A 18 6.84 18.10 -22.07
CA GLU A 18 7.86 17.23 -21.49
C GLU A 18 7.54 16.86 -20.04
N GLU A 19 7.00 17.81 -19.26
CA GLU A 19 6.56 17.53 -17.89
C GLU A 19 5.41 16.54 -17.85
N LEU A 20 4.42 16.69 -18.73
CA LEU A 20 3.28 15.78 -18.82
C LEU A 20 3.75 14.36 -19.16
N ARG A 21 4.62 14.23 -20.17
CA ARG A 21 5.17 12.93 -20.60
C ARG A 21 5.93 12.26 -19.47
N LYS A 22 6.80 13.00 -18.78
CA LYS A 22 7.62 12.51 -17.68
C LYS A 22 6.76 12.09 -16.48
N SER A 23 5.92 12.99 -15.97
CA SER A 23 5.04 12.72 -14.83
C SER A 23 4.11 11.53 -15.09
N TYR A 24 3.59 11.39 -16.31
CA TYR A 24 2.77 10.24 -16.69
C TYR A 24 3.55 8.93 -16.65
N LEU A 25 4.75 8.89 -17.26
CA LEU A 25 5.60 7.70 -17.28
C LEU A 25 6.07 7.30 -15.89
N ASP A 26 6.48 8.26 -15.07
CA ASP A 26 6.94 8.02 -13.69
C ASP A 26 5.80 7.43 -12.84
N TYR A 27 4.59 8.00 -12.94
CA TYR A 27 3.43 7.46 -12.25
C TYR A 27 3.05 6.07 -12.77
N ALA A 28 2.96 5.88 -14.08
CA ALA A 28 2.59 4.61 -14.69
C ALA A 28 3.56 3.49 -14.27
N MET A 29 4.86 3.74 -14.33
CA MET A 29 5.88 2.78 -13.91
C MET A 29 5.78 2.49 -12.40
N SER A 30 5.58 3.51 -11.57
CA SER A 30 5.39 3.33 -10.12
C SER A 30 4.18 2.46 -9.80
N VAL A 31 3.10 2.56 -10.57
CA VAL A 31 1.89 1.76 -10.39
C VAL A 31 2.13 0.32 -10.83
N ILE A 32 2.74 0.11 -11.99
CA ILE A 32 2.99 -1.23 -12.55
C ILE A 32 3.87 -2.04 -11.59
N VAL A 33 5.00 -1.47 -11.17
CA VAL A 33 6.01 -2.17 -10.37
C VAL A 33 5.68 -2.13 -8.87
N GLY A 34 5.22 -0.99 -8.38
CA GLY A 34 5.09 -0.72 -6.94
C GLY A 34 3.72 -1.00 -6.34
N ARG A 35 2.71 -1.36 -7.15
CA ARG A 35 1.33 -1.48 -6.67
C ARG A 35 0.52 -2.59 -7.33
N ALA A 36 0.43 -2.60 -8.65
CA ALA A 36 -0.59 -3.32 -9.39
C ALA A 36 -0.25 -4.80 -9.60
N LEU A 37 0.97 -5.10 -10.04
CA LEU A 37 1.39 -6.45 -10.39
C LEU A 37 2.07 -7.17 -9.20
N PRO A 38 1.78 -8.46 -8.99
CA PRO A 38 2.51 -9.27 -8.01
C PRO A 38 3.90 -9.65 -8.52
N ASP A 39 4.80 -9.99 -7.59
CA ASP A 39 6.11 -10.57 -7.94
C ASP A 39 5.95 -12.06 -8.28
N VAL A 40 6.65 -12.54 -9.30
CA VAL A 40 6.56 -13.93 -9.77
C VAL A 40 7.05 -14.96 -8.74
N ARG A 41 7.95 -14.55 -7.84
CA ARG A 41 8.60 -15.46 -6.88
C ARG A 41 7.67 -15.87 -5.73
N ASP A 42 6.79 -14.96 -5.32
CA ASP A 42 5.88 -15.17 -4.19
C ASP A 42 4.40 -14.97 -4.53
N GLY A 43 4.07 -14.42 -5.70
CA GLY A 43 2.71 -14.09 -6.11
C GLY A 43 2.07 -12.94 -5.32
N LEU A 44 2.86 -12.19 -4.53
CA LEU A 44 2.35 -11.16 -3.63
C LEU A 44 2.57 -9.75 -4.16
N LYS A 45 1.53 -8.91 -4.02
CA LYS A 45 1.64 -7.46 -4.19
C LYS A 45 2.38 -6.84 -2.99
N PRO A 46 2.96 -5.64 -3.12
CA PRO A 46 3.67 -4.99 -2.02
C PRO A 46 2.85 -4.83 -0.74
N VAL A 47 1.54 -4.57 -0.82
CA VAL A 47 0.66 -4.47 0.36
C VAL A 47 0.53 -5.80 1.11
N HIS A 48 0.32 -6.92 0.41
CA HIS A 48 0.23 -8.25 1.04
C HIS A 48 1.53 -8.58 1.80
N ARG A 49 2.68 -8.35 1.14
CA ARG A 49 4.00 -8.64 1.72
C ARG A 49 4.27 -7.82 2.97
N ARG A 50 3.95 -6.52 2.95
CA ARG A 50 4.10 -5.62 4.11
C ARG A 50 3.18 -6.02 5.26
N THR A 51 1.94 -6.42 4.97
CA THR A 51 0.99 -6.91 5.98
C THR A 51 1.47 -8.18 6.67
N LEU A 52 1.84 -9.20 5.89
CA LEU A 52 2.35 -10.47 6.46
C LEU A 52 3.67 -10.26 7.21
N PHE A 53 4.54 -9.37 6.73
CA PHE A 53 5.77 -9.01 7.42
C PHE A 53 5.49 -8.33 8.77
N ALA A 54 4.58 -7.35 8.81
CA ALA A 54 4.21 -6.70 10.06
C ALA A 54 3.60 -7.68 11.08
N MET A 55 2.77 -8.64 10.62
CA MET A 55 2.23 -9.70 11.49
C MET A 55 3.34 -10.57 12.09
N ARG A 56 4.35 -10.93 11.28
CA ARG A 56 5.54 -11.65 11.75
C ARG A 56 6.32 -10.85 12.79
N GLU A 57 6.58 -9.56 12.53
CA GLU A 57 7.32 -8.69 13.47
C GLU A 57 6.55 -8.47 14.79
N LEU A 58 5.21 -8.50 14.73
CA LEU A 58 4.34 -8.50 15.91
C LEU A 58 4.29 -9.84 16.66
N ASN A 59 5.02 -10.86 16.20
CA ASN A 59 4.97 -12.23 16.70
C ASN A 59 3.56 -12.84 16.69
N ASN A 60 2.75 -12.46 15.70
CA ASN A 60 1.40 -12.98 15.51
C ASN A 60 1.42 -14.27 14.69
N PHE A 61 1.80 -15.37 15.35
CA PHE A 61 1.83 -16.71 14.77
C PHE A 61 0.56 -17.49 15.13
N HIS A 62 0.26 -18.55 14.36
CA HIS A 62 -0.93 -19.39 14.52
C HIS A 62 -1.13 -20.00 15.92
N ASN A 63 -0.08 -20.09 16.74
CA ASN A 63 -0.12 -20.65 18.09
C ASN A 63 -0.32 -19.57 19.19
N ARG A 64 -0.66 -18.34 18.80
CA ARG A 64 -0.93 -17.21 19.70
C ARG A 64 -2.41 -16.82 19.64
N PRO A 65 -2.93 -16.15 20.69
CA PRO A 65 -4.29 -15.59 20.65
C PRO A 65 -4.45 -14.55 19.54
N TYR A 66 -5.68 -14.41 19.03
CA TYR A 66 -6.02 -13.38 18.05
C TYR A 66 -5.69 -11.97 18.55
N LEU A 67 -5.24 -11.11 17.63
CA LEU A 67 -5.00 -9.70 17.87
C LEU A 67 -6.06 -8.85 17.16
N LYS A 68 -6.34 -7.67 17.71
CA LYS A 68 -7.23 -6.69 17.05
C LYS A 68 -6.64 -6.26 15.70
N SER A 69 -7.43 -6.34 14.63
CA SER A 69 -7.01 -5.93 13.28
C SER A 69 -6.47 -4.51 13.22
N ALA A 70 -7.06 -3.58 13.98
CA ALA A 70 -6.60 -2.19 14.09
C ALA A 70 -5.12 -2.07 14.54
N ARG A 71 -4.63 -2.99 15.38
CA ARG A 71 -3.23 -3.01 15.80
C ARG A 71 -2.32 -3.42 14.65
N ILE A 72 -2.71 -4.43 13.87
CA ILE A 72 -1.94 -4.89 12.71
C ILE A 72 -1.91 -3.80 11.65
N VAL A 73 -3.06 -3.20 11.33
CA VAL A 73 -3.18 -2.07 10.39
C VAL A 73 -2.31 -0.90 10.83
N GLY A 74 -2.35 -0.52 12.11
CA GLY A 74 -1.53 0.55 12.67
C GLY A 74 -0.03 0.33 12.49
N ASP A 75 0.46 -0.88 12.74
CA ASP A 75 1.86 -1.23 12.52
C ASP A 75 2.25 -1.23 11.04
N VAL A 76 1.37 -1.70 10.16
CA VAL A 76 1.60 -1.68 8.70
C VAL A 76 1.75 -0.25 8.20
N ILE A 77 0.83 0.65 8.54
CA ILE A 77 0.88 2.05 8.08
C ILE A 77 2.01 2.83 8.74
N GLY A 78 2.29 2.56 10.01
CA GLY A 78 3.30 3.28 10.78
C GLY A 78 4.73 2.94 10.37
N LYS A 79 4.98 1.73 9.86
CA LYS A 79 6.35 1.24 9.60
C LYS A 79 6.65 0.93 8.13
N TYR A 80 5.67 0.44 7.36
CA TYR A 80 5.96 -0.22 6.08
C TYR A 80 5.15 0.28 4.88
N HIS A 81 3.96 0.84 5.10
CA HIS A 81 3.03 1.21 4.04
C HIS A 81 2.46 2.62 4.24
N PRO A 82 3.13 3.68 3.72
CA PRO A 82 2.74 5.08 3.92
C PRO A 82 1.55 5.49 3.03
N HIS A 83 0.48 4.73 3.09
CA HIS A 83 -0.78 4.95 2.39
C HIS A 83 -1.95 4.72 3.35
N GLY A 84 -3.19 4.93 2.88
CA GLY A 84 -4.39 4.82 3.71
C GLY A 84 -4.52 3.48 4.44
N ASP A 85 -5.09 3.55 5.63
CA ASP A 85 -5.41 2.41 6.50
C ASP A 85 -6.41 1.45 5.85
N SER A 86 -7.37 1.98 5.07
CA SER A 86 -8.35 1.19 4.31
C SER A 86 -7.70 0.13 3.43
N ALA A 87 -6.66 0.49 2.67
CA ALA A 87 -5.97 -0.46 1.78
C ALA A 87 -5.30 -1.60 2.55
N ALA A 88 -4.79 -1.33 3.76
CA ALA A 88 -4.19 -2.35 4.62
C ALA A 88 -5.26 -3.24 5.28
N TYR A 89 -6.39 -2.64 5.71
CA TYR A 89 -7.51 -3.38 6.28
C TYR A 89 -8.19 -4.29 5.24
N ASP A 90 -8.51 -3.77 4.05
CA ASP A 90 -9.12 -4.53 2.96
C ASP A 90 -8.24 -5.70 2.53
N THR A 91 -6.92 -5.49 2.56
CA THR A 91 -5.93 -6.54 2.32
C THR A 91 -6.03 -7.66 3.37
N LEU A 92 -6.10 -7.30 4.66
CA LEU A 92 -6.28 -8.29 5.74
C LEU A 92 -7.59 -9.06 5.57
N VAL A 93 -8.69 -8.34 5.33
CA VAL A 93 -10.02 -8.93 5.18
C VAL A 93 -10.05 -9.94 4.03
N ARG A 94 -9.56 -9.55 2.85
CA ARG A 94 -9.52 -10.45 1.68
C ARG A 94 -8.63 -11.68 1.89
N MET A 95 -7.54 -11.55 2.64
CA MET A 95 -6.66 -12.69 2.94
C MET A 95 -7.25 -13.67 3.97
N ALA A 96 -8.31 -13.28 4.67
CA ALA A 96 -9.04 -14.11 5.63
C ALA A 96 -10.32 -14.75 5.06
N GLN A 97 -10.79 -14.28 3.89
CA GLN A 97 -11.99 -14.81 3.22
C GLN A 97 -11.67 -16.10 2.45
N ASP A 98 -12.29 -17.21 2.84
CA ASP A 98 -12.16 -18.52 2.19
C ASP A 98 -12.79 -18.59 0.78
N PHE A 99 -13.83 -17.80 0.53
CA PHE A 99 -14.45 -17.65 -0.79
C PHE A 99 -13.62 -16.77 -1.75
N SER A 100 -12.72 -15.93 -1.23
CA SER A 100 -11.84 -15.06 -2.03
C SER A 100 -10.49 -15.69 -2.36
N MET A 101 -9.99 -16.61 -1.53
CA MET A 101 -8.70 -17.26 -1.69
C MET A 101 -8.78 -18.77 -1.53
N ARG A 102 -8.19 -19.51 -2.48
CA ARG A 102 -8.13 -20.98 -2.41
C ARG A 102 -7.45 -21.49 -1.13
N TYR A 103 -6.43 -20.77 -0.66
CA TYR A 103 -5.72 -21.00 0.59
C TYR A 103 -5.57 -19.65 1.32
N PRO A 104 -6.42 -19.38 2.32
CA PRO A 104 -6.30 -18.17 3.14
C PRO A 104 -4.92 -18.08 3.80
N LEU A 105 -4.38 -16.87 3.83
CA LEU A 105 -3.07 -16.58 4.44
C LEU A 105 -3.21 -15.98 5.84
N VAL A 106 -4.41 -15.51 6.19
CA VAL A 106 -4.74 -14.93 7.49
C VAL A 106 -5.89 -15.72 8.09
N ASP A 107 -5.75 -16.09 9.36
CA ASP A 107 -6.84 -16.64 10.15
C ASP A 107 -7.47 -15.51 10.97
N GLY A 108 -8.78 -15.34 10.82
CA GLY A 108 -9.53 -14.20 11.37
C GLY A 108 -10.76 -14.67 12.15
N GLN A 109 -11.06 -13.96 13.23
CA GLN A 109 -12.25 -14.19 14.03
C GLN A 109 -13.16 -12.95 14.01
N GLY A 110 -14.38 -13.09 13.49
CA GLY A 110 -15.36 -12.02 13.40
C GLY A 110 -16.15 -12.08 12.09
N ASN A 111 -16.83 -10.97 11.77
CA ASN A 111 -17.46 -10.81 10.46
C ASN A 111 -16.43 -10.28 9.46
N PHE A 112 -16.16 -11.06 8.42
CA PHE A 112 -15.23 -10.73 7.32
C PHE A 112 -15.96 -10.65 5.97
N GLY A 113 -17.27 -10.36 6.00
CA GLY A 113 -18.10 -10.27 4.81
C GLY A 113 -18.61 -11.62 4.33
N SER A 114 -19.41 -11.58 3.27
CA SER A 114 -20.10 -12.72 2.68
C SER A 114 -20.00 -12.68 1.15
N ILE A 115 -20.46 -13.74 0.49
CA ILE A 115 -20.56 -13.80 -0.99
C ILE A 115 -21.56 -12.75 -1.52
N ASP A 116 -22.50 -12.31 -0.69
CA ASP A 116 -23.53 -11.33 -1.05
C ASP A 116 -22.99 -9.89 -1.08
N GLY A 117 -21.71 -9.68 -0.70
CA GLY A 117 -21.05 -8.38 -0.76
C GLY A 117 -21.18 -7.54 0.51
N ASP A 118 -21.50 -8.17 1.65
CA ASP A 118 -21.53 -7.50 2.95
C ASP A 118 -20.12 -7.00 3.36
N ALA A 119 -20.06 -5.80 3.95
CA ALA A 119 -18.83 -5.13 4.39
C ALA A 119 -18.79 -4.91 5.91
#